data_AF-A0A960PLN3-F1
#
_entry.id   AF-A0A960PLN3-F1
#
_cell.length_a   1.000
_cell.length_b   1.000
_cell.length_c   1.000
_cell.angle_alpha   90.00
_cell.angle_beta   90.00
_cell.angle_gamma   90.00
#
_symmetry.space_group_name_H-M   'P 1'
#
loop_
_entity.id
_entity.type
_entity.pdbx_description
1 polymer ?
#
loop_
_entity_poly.entity_id
_entity_poly.type
_entity_poly.pdbx_seq_one_letter_code
_entity_poly.pdbx_strand_id
1 'polypeptide(L)'
;MTETQAGLTNEQGEARSILKALEIVLTVGIILGAIVIASVLVDRPGLDLAGSTDPYVDAELAFPVDFEGRFATFEDDTGAIRDRATGQRPMDLGTPVVARFTFLEPKSDIRIIWTLWHLIGPAVVVACLGIARSITRSASSGDPFTRTNVKRLWALGTLVAVGGMAHSLISGAAATLILQRSAAADLTQVQFSFSFLPLLVGLGIAALAAVWQHGVALREELDATI
;
A
#
# COMPACT_ATOMS: atom_id res chain seq x y z
N MET A 1 29.07 29.39 -30.49
CA MET A 1 27.63 29.16 -30.74
C MET A 1 27.28 27.70 -30.96
N THR A 2 28.18 26.86 -31.48
CA THR A 2 27.95 25.41 -31.72
C THR A 2 28.01 24.53 -30.46
N GLU A 3 28.84 24.86 -29.46
CA GLU A 3 28.90 24.06 -28.21
C GLU A 3 27.64 24.18 -27.34
N THR A 4 26.99 25.37 -27.31
CA THR A 4 25.79 25.59 -26.47
C THR A 4 24.57 24.83 -27.01
N GLN A 5 24.46 24.62 -28.32
CA GLN A 5 23.37 23.81 -28.89
C GLN A 5 23.56 22.30 -28.65
N ALA A 6 24.80 21.82 -28.56
CA ALA A 6 25.08 20.40 -28.31
C ALA A 6 24.71 19.97 -26.87
N GLY A 7 24.80 20.88 -25.89
CA GLY A 7 24.39 20.61 -24.51
C GLY A 7 22.87 20.43 -24.34
N LEU A 8 22.08 21.32 -24.95
CA LEU A 8 20.62 21.33 -24.81
C LEU A 8 19.94 20.09 -25.42
N THR A 9 20.50 19.53 -26.49
CA THR A 9 19.95 18.32 -27.13
C THR A 9 20.18 17.07 -26.28
N ASN A 10 21.26 17.04 -25.48
CA ASN A 10 21.56 15.90 -24.62
C ASN A 10 20.60 15.83 -23.41
N GLU A 11 20.37 16.97 -22.74
CA GLU A 11 19.44 17.03 -21.59
C GLU A 11 18.00 16.68 -21.98
N GLN A 12 17.53 17.13 -23.14
CA GLN A 12 16.20 16.78 -23.65
C GLN A 12 16.08 15.28 -23.96
N GLY A 13 17.17 14.67 -24.46
CA GLY A 13 17.24 13.24 -24.71
C GLY A 13 17.12 12.41 -23.43
N GLU A 14 17.85 12.83 -22.38
CA GLU A 14 17.86 12.16 -21.08
C GLU A 14 16.49 12.23 -20.39
N ALA A 15 15.88 13.42 -20.30
CA ALA A 15 14.56 13.60 -19.70
C ALA A 15 13.49 12.73 -20.39
N ARG A 16 13.54 12.64 -21.72
CA ARG A 16 12.60 11.80 -22.49
C ARG A 16 12.83 10.31 -22.25
N SER A 17 14.07 9.88 -22.06
CA SER A 17 14.42 8.49 -21.72
C SER A 17 13.85 8.11 -20.35
N ILE A 18 14.05 8.97 -19.35
CA ILE A 18 13.53 8.77 -17.99
C ILE A 18 12.00 8.68 -17.99
N LEU A 19 11.32 9.58 -18.69
CA LEU A 19 9.84 9.55 -18.79
C LEU A 19 9.33 8.26 -19.43
N LYS A 20 10.01 7.73 -20.46
CA LYS A 20 9.65 6.44 -21.07
C LYS A 20 9.86 5.27 -20.11
N ALA A 21 10.98 5.25 -19.39
CA ALA A 21 11.25 4.22 -18.40
C ALA A 21 10.18 4.23 -17.29
N LEU A 22 9.83 5.42 -16.79
CA LEU A 22 8.76 5.59 -15.81
C LEU A 22 7.41 5.12 -16.36
N GLU A 23 7.08 5.46 -17.61
CA GLU A 23 5.85 5.00 -18.26
C GLU A 23 5.77 3.46 -18.32
N ILE A 24 6.87 2.78 -18.66
CA ILE A 24 6.95 1.31 -18.70
C ILE A 24 6.72 0.74 -17.31
N VAL A 25 7.43 1.25 -16.30
CA VAL A 25 7.30 0.80 -14.89
C VAL A 25 5.86 0.95 -14.40
N LEU A 26 5.22 2.10 -14.66
CA LEU A 26 3.82 2.33 -14.28
C LEU A 26 2.88 1.34 -14.99
N THR A 27 3.14 1.01 -16.25
CA THR A 27 2.33 0.03 -17.01
C THR A 27 2.45 -1.36 -16.44
N VAL A 28 3.68 -1.80 -16.14
CA VAL A 28 3.94 -3.09 -15.50
C VAL A 28 3.24 -3.14 -14.14
N GLY A 29 3.32 -2.06 -13.35
CA GLY A 29 2.61 -1.96 -12.07
C GLY A 29 1.09 -2.09 -12.20
N ILE A 30 0.47 -1.45 -13.21
CA ILE A 30 -0.98 -1.58 -13.49
C ILE A 30 -1.33 -3.02 -13.87
N ILE A 31 -0.54 -3.67 -14.73
CA ILE A 31 -0.76 -5.05 -15.16
C ILE A 31 -0.67 -6.00 -13.95
N LEU A 32 0.37 -5.87 -13.14
CA LEU A 32 0.53 -6.67 -11.92
C LEU A 32 -0.63 -6.44 -10.94
N GLY A 33 -1.04 -5.21 -10.72
CA GLY A 33 -2.20 -4.90 -9.88
C GLY A 33 -3.51 -5.50 -10.42
N ALA A 34 -3.72 -5.48 -11.73
CA ALA A 34 -4.87 -6.13 -12.36
C ALA A 34 -4.84 -7.65 -12.21
N ILE A 35 -3.67 -8.28 -12.29
CA ILE A 35 -3.49 -9.72 -12.05
C ILE A 35 -3.83 -10.06 -10.59
N VAL A 36 -3.41 -9.23 -9.62
CA VAL A 36 -3.77 -9.40 -8.20
C VAL A 36 -5.28 -9.33 -8.02
N ILE A 37 -5.94 -8.32 -8.59
CA ILE A 37 -7.41 -8.17 -8.56
C ILE A 37 -8.11 -9.39 -9.17
N ALA A 38 -7.67 -9.83 -10.36
CA ALA A 38 -8.24 -10.99 -11.03
C ALA A 38 -8.05 -12.27 -10.21
N SER A 39 -6.88 -12.46 -9.59
CA SER A 39 -6.59 -13.60 -8.72
C SER A 39 -7.56 -13.66 -7.53
N VAL A 40 -7.83 -12.51 -6.90
CA VAL A 40 -8.79 -12.41 -5.79
C VAL A 40 -10.22 -12.72 -6.24
N LEU A 41 -10.62 -12.32 -7.45
CA LEU A 41 -11.97 -12.52 -7.97
C LEU A 41 -12.26 -13.96 -8.44
N VAL A 42 -11.27 -14.64 -9.02
CA VAL A 42 -11.49 -15.95 -9.65
C VAL A 42 -11.55 -17.07 -8.61
N ASP A 43 -11.16 -16.82 -7.35
CA ASP A 43 -11.13 -17.81 -6.26
C ASP A 43 -10.38 -19.10 -6.69
N ARG A 44 -9.50 -19.00 -7.69
CA ARG A 44 -8.67 -20.11 -8.19
C ARG A 44 -7.20 -19.84 -7.90
N PRO A 45 -6.55 -20.69 -7.08
CA PRO A 45 -5.13 -20.62 -6.75
C PRO A 45 -4.23 -21.06 -7.90
N GLY A 46 -4.52 -20.66 -9.16
CA GLY A 46 -3.80 -21.14 -10.33
C GLY A 46 -2.32 -20.68 -10.42
N LEU A 47 -1.88 -19.78 -9.54
CA LEU A 47 -0.52 -19.24 -9.55
C LEU A 47 0.25 -19.39 -8.24
N ASP A 48 -0.35 -19.88 -7.14
CA ASP A 48 0.32 -20.07 -5.84
C ASP A 48 1.16 -18.85 -5.33
N LEU A 49 0.85 -17.64 -5.82
CA LEU A 49 1.47 -16.38 -5.42
C LEU A 49 0.77 -15.72 -4.22
N ALA A 50 -0.40 -16.24 -3.83
CA ALA A 50 -1.19 -15.79 -2.69
C ALA A 50 -1.66 -17.05 -1.93
N GLY A 51 -0.95 -17.43 -0.87
CA GLY A 51 -1.23 -18.65 -0.11
C GLY A 51 -2.64 -18.70 0.50
N SER A 52 -3.09 -19.93 0.80
CA SER A 52 -4.34 -20.33 1.48
C SER A 52 -5.64 -19.63 1.03
N THR A 53 -6.55 -20.41 0.45
CA THR A 53 -7.90 -19.99 -0.01
C THR A 53 -8.88 -19.60 1.10
N ASP A 54 -8.60 -19.97 2.34
CA ASP A 54 -9.51 -19.67 3.44
C ASP A 54 -9.33 -18.23 3.92
N PRO A 55 -10.43 -17.46 4.09
CA PRO A 55 -10.39 -16.15 4.72
C PRO A 55 -9.63 -16.24 6.03
N TYR A 56 -8.67 -15.33 6.18
CA TYR A 56 -7.93 -15.19 7.42
C TYR A 56 -7.97 -13.74 7.89
N VAL A 57 -7.85 -13.58 9.21
CA VAL A 57 -7.67 -12.28 9.85
C VAL A 57 -6.50 -12.42 10.81
N ASP A 58 -5.53 -11.52 10.67
CA ASP A 58 -4.45 -11.37 11.62
C ASP A 58 -4.92 -10.41 12.72
N ALA A 59 -4.89 -10.86 13.98
CA ALA A 59 -5.41 -10.10 15.11
C ALA A 59 -4.56 -10.29 16.37
N GLU A 60 -4.55 -9.27 17.22
CA GLU A 60 -3.87 -9.33 18.51
C GLU A 60 -4.70 -10.14 19.53
N LEU A 61 -3.99 -10.95 20.31
CA LEU A 61 -4.61 -11.74 21.37
C LEU A 61 -4.94 -10.86 22.58
N ALA A 62 -6.17 -10.97 23.09
CA ALA A 62 -6.64 -10.19 24.23
C ALA A 62 -6.06 -10.67 25.58
N PHE A 63 -5.50 -11.87 25.59
CA PHE A 63 -4.91 -12.50 26.76
C PHE A 63 -3.40 -12.63 26.58
N PRO A 64 -2.62 -12.51 27.67
CA PRO A 64 -1.20 -12.79 27.62
C PRO A 64 -1.01 -14.22 27.14
N VAL A 65 -0.26 -14.40 26.05
CA VAL A 65 0.14 -15.75 25.65
C VAL A 65 1.18 -16.21 26.65
N ASP A 66 0.73 -17.02 27.59
CA ASP A 66 1.60 -17.60 28.59
C ASP A 66 2.47 -18.68 27.93
N PHE A 67 3.73 -18.33 27.68
CA PHE A 67 4.78 -19.27 27.28
C PHE A 67 5.60 -19.74 28.49
N GLU A 68 5.26 -19.30 29.70
CA GLU A 68 5.94 -19.67 30.93
C GLU A 68 5.87 -21.20 31.09
N GLY A 69 7.03 -21.81 31.33
CA GLY A 69 7.17 -23.27 31.39
C GLY A 69 7.25 -24.00 30.04
N ARG A 70 7.01 -23.36 28.89
CA ARG A 70 7.30 -23.99 27.57
C ARG A 70 8.78 -23.96 27.22
N PHE A 71 9.48 -22.92 27.66
CA PHE A 71 10.93 -22.82 27.58
C PHE A 71 11.51 -23.13 28.95
N ALA A 72 11.94 -24.37 29.16
CA ALA A 72 12.63 -24.73 30.38
C ALA A 72 13.98 -24.02 30.40
N THR A 73 14.20 -23.10 31.32
CA THR A 73 15.49 -22.43 31.46
C THR A 73 16.36 -23.09 32.52
N PHE A 74 17.67 -22.90 32.42
CA PHE A 74 18.63 -23.21 33.47
C PHE A 74 19.69 -22.11 33.54
N GLU A 75 20.27 -21.92 34.71
CA GLU A 75 21.42 -21.05 34.89
C GLU A 75 22.69 -21.88 34.66
N ASP A 76 23.57 -21.41 33.77
CA ASP A 76 24.86 -22.07 33.54
C ASP A 76 25.91 -21.68 34.59
N ASP A 77 27.08 -22.31 34.55
CA ASP A 77 28.19 -22.04 35.49
C ASP A 77 28.72 -20.60 35.42
N THR A 78 28.32 -19.82 34.41
CA THR A 78 28.68 -18.40 34.26
C THR A 78 27.61 -17.45 34.81
N GLY A 79 26.51 -17.97 35.35
CA GLY A 79 25.36 -17.20 35.82
C GLY A 79 24.45 -16.71 34.68
N ALA A 80 24.63 -17.23 33.46
CA ALA A 80 23.78 -16.87 32.34
C ALA A 80 22.57 -17.81 32.27
N ILE A 81 21.37 -17.22 32.19
CA ILE A 81 20.15 -17.97 31.92
C ILE A 81 20.20 -18.46 30.47
N ARG A 82 19.98 -19.76 30.27
CA ARG A 82 19.94 -20.43 28.96
C ARG A 82 18.71 -21.30 28.84
N ASP A 83 18.21 -21.43 27.63
CA ASP A 83 17.19 -22.42 27.29
C ASP A 83 17.78 -23.84 27.37
N ARG A 84 17.09 -24.75 28.06
CA ARG A 84 17.50 -26.14 28.28
C ARG A 84 17.46 -26.97 27.00
N ALA A 85 16.57 -26.65 26.06
CA ALA A 85 16.48 -27.39 24.81
C ALA A 85 17.60 -27.03 23.82
N THR A 86 17.93 -25.74 23.70
CA THR A 86 18.85 -25.24 22.67
C THR A 86 20.21 -24.77 23.20
N GLY A 87 20.35 -24.49 24.50
CA GLY A 87 21.54 -23.89 25.11
C GLY A 87 21.74 -22.41 24.75
N GLN A 88 20.81 -21.80 24.02
CA GLN A 88 20.85 -20.39 23.62
C GLN A 88 20.32 -19.49 24.73
N ARG A 89 20.61 -18.18 24.65
CA ARG A 89 20.03 -17.19 25.57
C ARG A 89 18.51 -17.11 25.38
N PRO A 90 17.71 -16.97 26.45
CA PRO A 90 16.27 -16.80 26.34
C PRO A 90 15.95 -15.53 25.56
N MET A 91 14.89 -15.59 24.77
CA MET A 91 14.40 -14.47 23.96
C MET A 91 13.17 -13.87 24.65
N ASP A 92 13.14 -12.54 24.77
CA ASP A 92 11.93 -11.83 25.17
C ASP A 92 11.02 -11.68 23.94
N LEU A 93 9.76 -12.11 24.07
CA LEU A 93 8.76 -11.99 23.02
C LEU A 93 8.09 -10.62 23.16
N GLY A 94 8.49 -9.68 22.32
CA GLY A 94 7.89 -8.36 22.28
C GLY A 94 6.40 -8.43 21.95
N THR A 95 5.56 -7.78 22.76
CA THR A 95 4.17 -7.51 22.41
C THR A 95 4.09 -6.37 21.39
N PRO A 96 3.15 -6.42 20.44
CA PRO A 96 1.99 -7.31 20.37
C PRO A 96 2.25 -8.67 19.68
N VAL A 97 1.59 -9.73 20.18
CA VAL A 97 1.56 -11.05 19.51
C VAL A 97 0.36 -11.11 18.57
N VAL A 98 0.63 -11.18 17.27
CA VAL A 98 -0.40 -11.28 16.23
C VAL A 98 -0.65 -12.76 15.92
N ALA A 99 -1.88 -13.22 16.13
CA ALA A 99 -2.33 -14.55 15.76
C ALA A 99 -3.12 -14.50 14.45
N ARG A 100 -2.92 -15.53 13.61
CA ARG A 100 -3.69 -15.71 12.37
C ARG A 100 -4.88 -16.61 12.65
N PHE A 101 -6.09 -16.10 12.42
CA PHE A 101 -7.33 -16.85 12.51
C PHE A 101 -7.81 -17.22 11.11
N THR A 102 -7.75 -18.51 10.77
CA THR A 102 -8.26 -19.03 9.50
C THR A 102 -9.67 -19.57 9.71
N PHE A 103 -10.60 -19.15 8.86
CA PHE A 103 -12.00 -19.55 8.94
C PHE A 103 -12.21 -20.83 8.13
N LEU A 104 -12.37 -21.95 8.83
CA LEU A 104 -12.76 -23.22 8.21
C LEU A 104 -14.26 -23.13 7.84
N GLU A 105 -14.59 -23.27 6.56
CA GLU A 105 -15.96 -23.20 6.03
C GLU A 105 -16.68 -21.83 6.23
N PRO A 106 -16.14 -20.73 5.71
CA PRO A 106 -16.74 -19.41 5.87
C PRO A 106 -18.08 -19.31 5.13
N LYS A 107 -19.07 -18.72 5.80
CA LYS A 107 -20.34 -18.33 5.20
C LYS A 107 -20.13 -17.33 4.05
N SER A 108 -21.08 -17.28 3.11
CA SER A 108 -20.99 -16.45 1.90
C SER A 108 -20.85 -14.95 2.19
N ASP A 109 -21.45 -14.46 3.27
CA ASP A 109 -21.34 -13.06 3.72
C ASP A 109 -19.90 -12.71 4.13
N ILE A 110 -19.24 -13.58 4.90
CA ILE A 110 -17.83 -13.43 5.30
C ILE A 110 -16.93 -13.41 4.06
N ARG A 111 -17.17 -14.31 3.10
CA ARG A 111 -16.43 -14.35 1.83
C ARG A 111 -16.55 -13.02 1.08
N ILE A 112 -17.77 -12.51 0.90
CA ILE A 112 -18.01 -11.24 0.19
C ILE A 112 -17.29 -10.07 0.89
N ILE A 113 -17.41 -9.96 2.21
CA ILE A 113 -16.75 -8.90 2.98
C ILE A 113 -15.22 -9.00 2.83
N TRP A 114 -14.67 -10.20 2.98
CA TRP A 114 -13.23 -10.45 2.86
C TRP A 114 -12.71 -10.13 1.45
N THR A 115 -13.41 -10.56 0.40
CA THR A 115 -13.07 -10.28 -1.00
C THR A 115 -13.13 -8.77 -1.28
N LEU A 116 -14.21 -8.09 -0.89
CA LEU A 116 -14.34 -6.65 -1.09
C LEU A 116 -13.23 -5.88 -0.40
N TRP A 117 -12.90 -6.27 0.84
CA TRP A 117 -11.79 -5.68 1.59
C TRP A 117 -10.45 -5.85 0.85
N HIS A 118 -10.11 -7.07 0.42
CA HIS A 118 -8.85 -7.35 -0.28
C HIS A 118 -8.74 -6.69 -1.66
N LEU A 119 -9.87 -6.33 -2.28
CA LEU A 119 -9.89 -5.65 -3.57
C LEU A 119 -9.66 -4.15 -3.49
N ILE A 120 -10.06 -3.50 -2.40
CA ILE A 120 -10.01 -2.03 -2.30
C ILE A 120 -8.57 -1.52 -2.38
N GLY A 121 -7.63 -2.14 -1.67
CA GLY A 121 -6.22 -1.72 -1.66
C GLY A 121 -5.59 -1.74 -3.06
N PRO A 122 -5.54 -2.91 -3.74
CA PRO A 122 -5.05 -3.03 -5.10
C PRO A 122 -5.80 -2.12 -6.09
N ALA A 123 -7.12 -1.98 -5.97
CA ALA A 123 -7.90 -1.11 -6.85
C ALA A 123 -7.49 0.37 -6.73
N VAL A 124 -7.31 0.86 -5.50
CA VAL A 124 -6.81 2.23 -5.25
C VAL A 124 -5.41 2.41 -5.83
N VAL A 125 -4.51 1.43 -5.63
CA VAL A 125 -3.15 1.47 -6.18
C VAL A 125 -3.17 1.53 -7.71
N VAL A 126 -3.94 0.66 -8.37
CA VAL A 126 -4.07 0.64 -9.84
C VAL A 126 -4.64 1.97 -10.35
N ALA A 127 -5.63 2.54 -9.67
CA ALA A 127 -6.18 3.84 -10.02
C ALA A 127 -5.14 4.97 -9.89
N CYS A 128 -4.36 5.00 -8.81
CA CYS A 128 -3.26 5.95 -8.63
C CYS A 128 -2.21 5.81 -9.74
N LEU A 129 -1.79 4.59 -10.07
CA LEU A 129 -0.84 4.31 -11.15
C LEU A 129 -1.39 4.75 -12.52
N GLY A 130 -2.68 4.54 -12.77
CA GLY A 130 -3.35 4.99 -14.00
C GLY A 130 -3.34 6.51 -14.17
N ILE A 131 -3.58 7.25 -13.08
CA ILE A 131 -3.51 8.71 -13.08
C ILE A 131 -2.07 9.17 -13.29
N ALA A 132 -1.10 8.59 -12.57
CA ALA A 132 0.32 8.89 -12.72
C ALA A 132 0.81 8.63 -14.16
N ARG A 133 0.45 7.47 -14.73
CA ARG A 133 0.76 7.12 -16.13
C ARG A 133 0.20 8.15 -17.11
N SER A 134 -1.01 8.64 -16.86
CA SER A 134 -1.63 9.66 -17.70
C SER A 134 -0.86 10.99 -17.67
N ILE A 135 -0.35 11.40 -16.49
CA ILE A 135 0.49 12.59 -16.33
C ILE A 135 1.83 12.39 -17.05
N THR A 136 2.51 11.26 -16.83
CA THR A 136 3.80 10.94 -17.47
C THR A 136 3.68 10.91 -19.00
N ARG A 137 2.59 10.35 -19.53
CA ARG A 137 2.33 10.32 -20.97
C ARG A 137 2.09 11.71 -21.56
N SER A 138 1.40 12.60 -20.82
CA SER A 138 1.25 13.99 -21.23
C SER A 138 2.59 14.74 -21.19
N ALA A 139 3.40 14.52 -20.16
CA ALA A 139 4.74 15.10 -20.07
C ALA A 139 5.66 14.63 -21.22
N SER A 140 5.60 13.35 -21.62
CA SER A 140 6.42 12.81 -22.71
C SER A 140 6.01 13.32 -24.09
N SER A 141 4.78 13.85 -24.24
CA SER A 141 4.33 14.56 -25.44
C SER A 141 4.81 16.01 -25.55
N GLY A 142 5.55 16.51 -24.55
CA GLY A 142 6.20 17.83 -24.58
C GLY A 142 5.44 18.93 -23.85
N ASP A 143 4.27 18.63 -23.26
CA ASP A 143 3.52 19.59 -22.45
C ASP A 143 3.17 19.05 -21.05
N PRO A 144 4.08 19.18 -20.07
CA PRO A 144 3.80 18.79 -18.70
C PRO A 144 2.89 19.78 -17.96
N PHE A 145 2.87 21.05 -18.34
CA PHE A 145 2.15 22.13 -17.65
C PHE A 145 0.81 22.41 -18.31
N THR A 146 -0.12 21.48 -18.14
CA THR A 146 -1.50 21.63 -18.62
C THR A 146 -2.49 21.69 -17.45
N ARG A 147 -3.59 22.44 -17.61
CA ARG A 147 -4.72 22.46 -16.65
C ARG A 147 -5.28 21.05 -16.39
N THR A 148 -5.21 20.16 -17.38
CA THR A 148 -5.63 18.77 -17.26
C THR A 148 -4.72 17.99 -16.30
N ASN A 149 -3.40 18.17 -16.37
CA ASN A 149 -2.46 17.53 -15.45
C ASN A 149 -2.60 18.05 -14.01
N VAL A 150 -2.92 19.35 -13.83
CA VAL A 150 -3.25 19.91 -12.51
C VAL A 150 -4.44 19.18 -11.89
N LYS A 151 -5.55 19.00 -12.64
CA LYS A 151 -6.71 18.25 -12.17
C LYS A 151 -6.37 16.80 -11.83
N ARG A 152 -5.52 16.15 -12.64
CA ARG A 152 -5.04 14.79 -12.38
C ARG A 152 -4.18 14.70 -11.12
N LEU A 153 -3.31 15.66 -10.84
CA LEU A 153 -2.53 15.72 -9.61
C LEU A 153 -3.43 15.89 -8.38
N TRP A 154 -4.43 16.77 -8.45
CA TRP A 154 -5.44 16.90 -7.39
C TRP A 154 -6.22 15.61 -7.17
N ALA A 155 -6.64 14.94 -8.25
CA ALA A 155 -7.31 13.64 -8.17
C ALA A 155 -6.40 12.57 -7.54
N LEU A 156 -5.12 12.53 -7.91
CA LEU A 156 -4.13 11.62 -7.35
C LEU A 156 -3.94 11.86 -5.84
N GLY A 157 -3.73 13.11 -5.43
CA GLY A 157 -3.57 13.47 -4.02
C GLY A 157 -4.82 13.14 -3.19
N THR A 158 -6.01 13.44 -3.73
CA THR A 158 -7.30 13.11 -3.09
C THR A 158 -7.49 11.61 -2.98
N LEU A 159 -7.18 10.85 -4.03
CA LEU A 159 -7.32 9.40 -4.04
C LEU A 159 -6.35 8.73 -3.07
N VAL A 160 -5.12 9.21 -2.95
CA VAL A 160 -4.15 8.71 -1.96
C VAL A 160 -4.61 9.01 -0.54
N ALA A 161 -5.02 10.26 -0.26
CA ALA A 161 -5.48 10.65 1.07
C ALA A 161 -6.76 9.91 1.46
N VAL A 162 -7.84 10.09 0.69
CA VAL A 162 -9.16 9.53 1.00
C VAL A 162 -9.17 8.03 0.80
N GLY A 163 -8.59 7.51 -0.28
CA GLY A 163 -8.56 6.07 -0.56
C GLY A 163 -7.71 5.30 0.45
N GLY A 164 -6.55 5.84 0.85
CA GLY A 164 -5.72 5.22 1.89
C GLY A 164 -6.41 5.19 3.26
N MET A 165 -7.05 6.30 3.64
CA MET A 165 -7.78 6.40 4.92
C MET A 165 -9.03 5.52 4.93
N ALA A 166 -9.80 5.51 3.84
CA ALA A 166 -10.95 4.64 3.66
C ALA A 166 -10.53 3.17 3.71
N HIS A 167 -9.40 2.81 3.08
CA HIS A 167 -8.86 1.46 3.15
C HIS A 167 -8.54 1.06 4.60
N SER A 168 -7.87 1.90 5.39
CA SER A 168 -7.59 1.61 6.80
C SER A 168 -8.87 1.44 7.64
N LEU A 169 -9.88 2.29 7.43
CA LEU A 169 -11.18 2.17 8.11
C LEU A 169 -11.91 0.88 7.75
N ILE A 170 -12.00 0.59 6.45
CA ILE A 170 -12.69 -0.60 5.96
C ILE A 170 -11.95 -1.86 6.42
N SER A 171 -10.61 -1.83 6.47
CA SER A 171 -9.81 -2.96 6.95
C SER A 171 -10.11 -3.29 8.41
N GLY A 172 -10.06 -2.28 9.29
CA GLY A 172 -10.35 -2.51 10.71
C GLY A 172 -11.82 -2.85 10.99
N ALA A 173 -12.75 -2.25 10.24
CA ALA A 173 -14.17 -2.58 10.32
C ALA A 173 -14.45 -4.02 9.84
N ALA A 174 -13.88 -4.44 8.70
CA ALA A 174 -14.01 -5.78 8.18
C ALA A 174 -13.42 -6.82 9.14
N ALA A 175 -12.21 -6.58 9.66
CA ALA A 175 -11.59 -7.46 10.67
C ALA A 175 -12.48 -7.60 11.92
N THR A 176 -12.99 -6.48 12.46
CA THR A 176 -13.91 -6.47 13.60
C THR A 176 -15.18 -7.27 13.32
N LEU A 177 -15.83 -7.02 12.18
CA LEU A 177 -17.07 -7.69 11.81
C LEU A 177 -16.88 -9.20 11.60
N ILE A 178 -15.76 -9.61 11.03
CA ILE A 178 -15.43 -11.03 10.81
C ILE A 178 -15.13 -11.73 12.15
N LEU A 179 -14.33 -11.12 13.02
CA LEU A 179 -13.96 -11.68 14.32
C LEU A 179 -15.14 -11.76 15.29
N GLN A 180 -15.99 -10.74 15.35
CA GLN A 180 -17.20 -10.73 16.19
C GLN A 180 -18.23 -11.80 15.80
N ARG A 181 -18.19 -12.29 14.55
CA ARG A 181 -19.06 -13.39 14.07
C ARG A 181 -18.44 -14.76 14.25
N SER A 182 -17.25 -14.85 14.83
CA SER A 182 -16.49 -16.08 15.01
C SER A 182 -16.60 -16.63 16.44
N ALA A 183 -16.25 -17.91 16.64
CA ALA A 183 -16.11 -18.49 17.96
C ALA A 183 -14.96 -17.86 18.79
N ALA A 184 -14.08 -17.07 18.15
CA ALA A 184 -12.96 -16.38 18.78
C ALA A 184 -13.29 -14.93 19.18
N ALA A 185 -14.56 -14.51 19.10
CA ALA A 185 -14.96 -13.12 19.40
C ALA A 185 -14.48 -12.65 20.79
N ASP A 186 -14.54 -13.52 21.80
CA ASP A 186 -14.13 -13.19 23.18
C ASP A 186 -12.62 -13.36 23.43
N LEU A 187 -11.89 -13.90 22.46
CA LEU A 187 -10.45 -14.19 22.56
C LEU A 187 -9.57 -13.07 21.98
N THR A 188 -10.16 -12.14 21.24
CA THR A 188 -9.44 -11.11 20.49
C THR A 188 -9.87 -9.71 20.90
N GLN A 189 -8.91 -8.80 21.03
CA GLN A 189 -9.18 -7.38 21.12
C GLN A 189 -8.75 -6.76 19.79
N VAL A 190 -9.72 -6.25 19.04
CA VAL A 190 -9.41 -5.60 17.77
C VAL A 190 -8.91 -4.19 18.06
N GLN A 191 -7.58 -4.04 18.08
CA GLN A 191 -6.97 -2.73 18.15
C GLN A 191 -7.06 -2.05 16.79
N PHE A 192 -7.83 -0.97 16.73
CA PHE A 192 -7.97 -0.17 15.52
C PHE A 192 -6.77 0.80 15.41
N SER A 193 -5.78 0.43 14.61
CA SER A 193 -4.66 1.33 14.29
C SER A 193 -5.01 2.20 13.10
N PHE A 194 -5.03 3.52 13.32
CA PHE A 194 -5.31 4.49 12.29
C PHE A 194 -4.05 5.19 11.82
N SER A 195 -3.71 5.01 10.53
CA SER A 195 -2.53 5.64 9.94
C SER A 195 -2.92 6.93 9.23
N PHE A 196 -2.37 8.06 9.68
CA PHE A 196 -2.48 9.36 9.00
C PHE A 196 -1.46 9.53 7.87
N LEU A 197 -0.59 8.55 7.63
CA LEU A 197 0.44 8.64 6.61
C LEU A 197 -0.13 8.87 5.20
N PRO A 198 -1.20 8.18 4.74
CA PRO A 198 -1.78 8.44 3.43
C PRO A 198 -2.32 9.86 3.28
N LEU A 199 -2.86 10.45 4.37
CA LEU A 199 -3.33 11.82 4.39
C LEU A 199 -2.17 12.81 4.16
N LEU A 200 -1.04 12.62 4.85
CA LEU A 200 0.15 13.45 4.68
C LEU A 200 0.74 13.32 3.26
N VAL A 201 0.82 12.09 2.73
CA VAL A 201 1.29 11.86 1.35
C VAL A 201 0.37 12.53 0.33
N GLY A 202 -0.95 12.36 0.48
CA GLY A 202 -1.93 13.00 -0.40
C GLY A 202 -1.88 14.53 -0.34
N LEU A 203 -1.67 15.10 0.85
CA LEU A 203 -1.49 16.55 1.03
C LEU A 203 -0.20 17.04 0.35
N GLY A 204 0.89 16.27 0.42
CA GLY A 204 2.11 16.56 -0.33
C GLY A 204 1.89 16.59 -1.84
N ILE A 205 1.14 15.64 -2.38
CA ILE A 205 0.77 15.61 -3.80
C ILE A 205 -0.13 16.80 -4.17
N ALA A 206 -1.08 17.16 -3.29
CA ALA A 206 -1.93 18.34 -3.48
C ALA A 206 -1.13 19.65 -3.47
N ALA A 207 -0.13 19.77 -2.61
CA ALA A 207 0.79 20.91 -2.60
C ALA A 207 1.57 21.01 -3.92
N LEU A 208 2.06 19.88 -4.45
CA LEU A 208 2.66 19.83 -5.78
C LEU A 208 1.67 20.26 -6.88
N ALA A 209 0.40 19.85 -6.78
CA ALA A 209 -0.65 20.26 -7.72
C ALA A 209 -0.87 21.78 -7.70
N ALA A 210 -0.84 22.41 -6.52
CA ALA A 210 -0.97 23.85 -6.35
C ALA A 210 0.22 24.60 -6.97
N VAL A 211 1.46 24.12 -6.77
CA VAL A 211 2.65 24.68 -7.42
C VAL A 211 2.54 24.55 -8.94
N TRP A 212 2.09 23.39 -9.43
CA TRP A 212 1.88 23.16 -10.86
C TRP A 212 0.85 24.12 -11.46
N GLN A 213 -0.23 24.42 -10.72
CA GLN A 213 -1.25 25.37 -11.13
C GLN A 213 -0.68 26.78 -11.33
N HIS A 214 0.20 27.23 -10.43
CA HIS A 214 0.88 28.52 -10.60
C HIS A 214 1.79 28.51 -11.82
N GLY A 215 2.53 27.42 -12.06
CA GLY A 215 3.36 27.27 -13.26
C GLY A 215 2.56 27.35 -14.57
N VAL A 216 1.36 26.75 -14.60
CA VAL A 216 0.44 26.87 -15.73
C VAL A 216 -0.01 28.32 -15.94
N ALA A 217 -0.39 29.02 -14.87
CA ALA A 217 -0.82 30.41 -14.96
C ALA A 217 0.30 31.34 -15.48
N LEU A 218 1.52 31.20 -14.97
CA LEU A 218 2.67 31.99 -15.43
C LEU A 218 2.99 31.77 -16.92
N ARG A 219 2.83 30.54 -17.41
CA ARG A 219 3.03 30.25 -18.83
C ARG A 219 1.94 30.88 -19.69
N GLU A 220 0.68 30.83 -19.25
CA GLU A 220 -0.43 31.48 -19.95
C GLU A 220 -0.25 33.00 -20.03
N GLU A 221 0.31 33.64 -18.99
CA GLU A 221 0.63 35.09 -18.99
C GLU A 221 1.78 35.43 -19.96
N LEU A 222 2.81 34.58 -20.03
CA LEU A 222 3.93 34.77 -20.94
C LEU A 222 3.50 34.62 -22.40
N ASP A 223 2.69 33.60 -22.70
CA ASP A 223 2.15 33.35 -24.03
C ASP A 223 1.21 34.48 -24.49
N ALA A 224 0.59 35.23 -23.57
CA ALA A 224 -0.28 36.37 -23.88
C ALA A 224 0.46 37.70 -24.15
N THR A 225 1.76 37.77 -23.83
CA THR A 225 2.57 39.01 -23.96
C THR A 225 3.33 39.09 -25.29
N ILE A 226 3.51 37.96 -25.98
CA ILE A 226 4.21 37.85 -27.28
C ILE A 226 3.22 38.11 -28.42
#